data_AF-A0A5N5CU28-F1
#
_entry.id   AF-A0A5N5CU28-F1
#
_cell.length_a   1.000
_cell.length_b   1.000
_cell.length_c   1.000
_cell.angle_alpha   90.00
_cell.angle_beta   90.00
_cell.angle_gamma   90.00
#
_symmetry.space_group_name_H-M   'P 1'
#
loop_
_entity.id
_entity.type
_entity.pdbx_description
1 polymer ?
#
loop_
_entity_poly.entity_id
_entity_poly.type
_entity_poly.pdbx_seq_one_letter_code
_entity_poly.pdbx_strand_id
1 'polypeptide(L)'
;MPRQSPSVAVGSFSGQPEEMHTFPLPFPKDIQLNSTLDGINKDEDWKELRLPGQPNIRLGQSDRLWQHLERELYSADLEKLAPHLWMMSTQSSANISPLHRQKVKNRRIIITEDPRLHLVWVDDKIFIKPLPPYLLSHAFWAEILQPCSTTADQHRTAIALAARGFLRTYSHLIRHESDFRIALDEQLIPHPPVFTSTPSSDISITWTTFADFTASVSSLVNDASVSGRYAYGELRLSRLNFYAKLFLRRFYYQRRFPQYGTYFAQFFAPILS
;
A
#
# COMPACT_ATOMS: atom_id res chain seq x y z
N MET A 1 71.47 -4.18 -19.09
CA MET A 1 70.16 -4.13 -19.77
C MET A 1 69.09 -3.82 -18.72
N PRO A 2 68.72 -2.55 -18.49
CA PRO A 2 67.72 -2.22 -17.48
C PRO A 2 66.30 -2.41 -18.04
N ARG A 3 65.44 -3.08 -17.25
CA ARG A 3 64.01 -3.33 -17.55
C ARG A 3 63.24 -2.00 -17.58
N GLN A 4 62.50 -1.78 -18.66
CA GLN A 4 61.52 -0.70 -18.78
C GLN A 4 60.37 -0.91 -17.78
N SER A 5 59.95 0.18 -17.13
CA SER A 5 58.75 0.24 -16.28
C SER A 5 57.51 0.41 -17.17
N PRO A 6 56.37 -0.24 -16.89
CA PRO A 6 55.16 0.00 -17.64
C PRO A 6 54.46 1.28 -17.14
N SER A 7 54.10 2.14 -18.10
CA SER A 7 53.31 3.36 -17.91
C SER A 7 51.88 3.01 -17.49
N VAL A 8 51.41 3.59 -16.39
CA VAL A 8 50.02 3.46 -15.92
C VAL A 8 49.15 4.42 -16.73
N ALA A 9 48.28 3.88 -17.58
CA ALA A 9 47.26 4.66 -18.26
C ALA A 9 46.19 5.10 -17.23
N VAL A 10 46.04 6.41 -17.08
CA VAL A 10 44.95 7.04 -16.33
C VAL A 10 43.67 6.81 -17.13
N GLY A 11 42.86 5.83 -16.70
CA GLY A 11 41.52 5.61 -17.23
C GLY A 11 40.62 6.76 -16.82
N SER A 12 40.22 7.58 -17.79
CA SER A 12 39.17 8.57 -17.66
C SER A 12 37.88 7.89 -17.22
N PHE A 13 37.42 8.16 -16.00
CA PHE A 13 36.09 7.80 -15.55
C PHE A 13 35.07 8.64 -16.32
N SER A 14 34.56 8.11 -17.42
CA SER A 14 33.31 8.59 -18.00
C SER A 14 32.20 8.19 -17.04
N GLY A 15 31.72 9.14 -16.23
CA GLY A 15 30.49 8.96 -15.47
C GLY A 15 29.38 8.60 -16.44
N GLN A 16 28.88 7.36 -16.36
CA GLN A 16 27.63 7.02 -17.01
C GLN A 16 26.53 7.88 -16.38
N PRO A 17 25.58 8.41 -17.17
CA PRO A 17 24.45 9.15 -16.62
C PRO A 17 23.69 8.23 -15.66
N GLU A 18 23.38 8.73 -14.45
CA GLU A 18 22.52 8.04 -13.49
C GLU A 18 21.26 7.57 -14.22
N GLU A 19 21.10 6.26 -14.36
CA GLU A 19 19.92 5.68 -15.00
C GLU A 19 18.67 6.14 -14.24
N MET A 20 17.74 6.76 -14.97
CA MET A 20 16.40 7.07 -14.47
C MET A 20 15.80 5.78 -13.92
N HIS A 21 15.71 5.64 -12.59
CA HIS A 21 15.01 4.54 -11.94
C HIS A 21 13.50 4.71 -12.13
N THR A 22 13.04 4.52 -13.36
CA THR A 22 11.61 4.41 -13.69
C THR A 22 11.19 3.00 -13.29
N PHE A 23 10.34 2.89 -12.27
CA PHE A 23 9.84 1.58 -11.86
C PHE A 23 8.86 1.05 -12.91
N PRO A 24 8.91 -0.25 -13.26
CA PRO A 24 7.96 -0.83 -14.21
C PRO A 24 6.54 -0.68 -13.65
N LEU A 25 5.59 -0.27 -14.48
CA LEU A 25 4.19 -0.11 -14.05
C LEU A 25 3.64 -1.42 -13.45
N PRO A 26 2.77 -1.35 -12.43
CA PRO A 26 2.32 -2.53 -11.70
C PRO A 26 1.41 -3.46 -12.53
N PHE A 27 0.82 -2.96 -13.62
CA PHE A 27 -0.02 -3.70 -14.56
C PHE A 27 -0.10 -2.93 -15.89
N PRO A 28 -0.35 -3.60 -17.02
CA PRO A 28 -0.58 -2.95 -18.32
C PRO A 28 -1.98 -2.31 -18.41
N LYS A 29 -2.17 -1.43 -19.40
CA LYS A 29 -3.39 -0.61 -19.53
C LYS A 29 -4.65 -1.42 -19.79
N ASP A 30 -4.55 -2.49 -20.56
CA ASP A 30 -5.67 -3.34 -21.01
C ASP A 30 -6.40 -4.06 -19.87
N ILE A 31 -5.72 -4.30 -18.75
CA ILE A 31 -6.29 -4.97 -17.57
C ILE A 31 -6.63 -4.01 -16.41
N GLN A 32 -6.56 -2.69 -16.66
CA GLN A 32 -6.92 -1.71 -15.62
C GLN A 32 -8.38 -1.86 -15.21
N LEU A 33 -8.68 -1.65 -13.93
CA LEU A 33 -10.04 -1.78 -13.39
C LEU A 33 -10.74 -0.41 -13.24
N ASN A 34 -10.08 0.68 -13.60
CA ASN A 34 -10.65 2.02 -13.60
C ASN A 34 -10.08 2.88 -14.75
N SER A 35 -10.95 3.28 -15.68
CA SER A 35 -10.62 4.10 -16.85
C SER A 35 -10.92 5.60 -16.67
N THR A 36 -11.33 6.06 -15.49
CA THR A 36 -11.75 7.46 -15.24
C THR A 36 -10.68 8.50 -15.59
N LEU A 37 -9.40 8.11 -15.53
CA LEU A 37 -8.26 8.98 -15.82
C LEU A 37 -7.65 8.74 -17.20
N ASP A 38 -8.29 7.96 -18.05
CA ASP A 38 -7.79 7.73 -19.40
C ASP A 38 -7.78 9.03 -20.22
N GLY A 39 -6.66 9.29 -20.88
CA GLY A 39 -6.53 10.45 -21.78
C GLY A 39 -6.16 11.77 -21.09
N ILE A 40 -5.84 11.77 -19.80
CA ILE A 40 -5.46 13.00 -19.05
C ILE A 40 -4.34 13.82 -19.71
N ASN A 41 -3.42 13.20 -20.44
CA ASN A 41 -2.34 13.93 -21.14
C ASN A 41 -2.77 14.58 -22.46
N LYS A 42 -3.95 14.26 -22.97
CA LYS A 42 -4.47 14.77 -24.24
C LYS A 42 -5.52 15.86 -24.03
N ASP A 43 -6.05 15.98 -22.82
CA ASP A 43 -7.14 16.88 -22.48
C ASP A 43 -6.57 18.17 -21.87
N GLU A 44 -6.93 19.34 -22.42
CA GLU A 44 -6.50 20.63 -21.87
C GLU A 44 -7.13 20.89 -20.48
N ASP A 45 -8.25 20.25 -20.19
CA ASP A 45 -9.02 20.41 -18.94
C ASP A 45 -8.62 19.42 -17.84
N TRP A 46 -7.52 18.66 -18.00
CA TRP A 46 -7.10 17.65 -17.02
C TRP A 46 -6.91 18.20 -15.60
N LYS A 47 -6.61 19.50 -15.47
CA LYS A 47 -6.44 20.19 -14.19
C LYS A 47 -7.73 20.23 -13.36
N GLU A 48 -8.89 20.24 -14.02
CA GLU A 48 -10.20 20.25 -13.37
C GLU A 48 -10.71 18.84 -13.03
N LEU A 49 -10.08 17.80 -13.60
CA LEU A 49 -10.39 16.41 -13.25
C LEU A 49 -10.16 16.16 -11.76
N ARG A 50 -11.04 15.37 -11.18
CA ARG A 50 -10.98 14.94 -9.78
C ARG A 50 -10.31 13.59 -9.67
N LEU A 51 -9.56 13.39 -8.60
CA LEU A 51 -8.97 12.09 -8.28
C LEU A 51 -10.11 11.07 -8.01
N PRO A 52 -10.16 9.91 -8.70
CA PRO A 52 -11.25 8.94 -8.55
C PRO A 52 -11.47 8.51 -7.09
N GLY A 53 -12.71 8.61 -6.61
CA GLY A 53 -13.07 8.33 -5.21
C GLY A 53 -12.73 9.45 -4.22
N GLN A 54 -12.14 10.56 -4.67
CA GLN A 54 -11.71 11.68 -3.84
C GLN A 54 -12.28 13.00 -4.40
N PRO A 55 -13.56 13.32 -4.13
CA PRO A 55 -14.27 14.43 -4.79
C PRO A 55 -13.69 15.81 -4.48
N ASN A 56 -12.90 15.93 -3.41
CA ASN A 56 -12.30 17.17 -2.94
C ASN A 56 -10.87 17.41 -3.46
N ILE A 57 -10.31 16.46 -4.22
CA ILE A 57 -8.93 16.53 -4.73
C ILE A 57 -8.98 16.66 -6.24
N ARG A 58 -8.44 17.78 -6.76
CA ARG A 58 -8.28 18.02 -8.20
C ARG A 58 -6.84 17.74 -8.63
N LEU A 59 -6.65 17.24 -9.85
CA LEU A 59 -5.34 16.88 -10.38
C LEU A 59 -4.45 18.11 -10.60
N GLY A 60 -5.03 19.26 -10.98
CA GLY A 60 -4.27 20.51 -11.17
C GLY A 60 -3.70 21.11 -9.87
N GLN A 61 -4.16 20.66 -8.69
CA GLN A 61 -3.66 21.14 -7.39
C GLN A 61 -2.51 20.27 -6.89
N SER A 62 -1.35 20.30 -7.58
CA SER A 62 -0.22 19.40 -7.34
C SER A 62 0.18 19.24 -5.87
N ASP A 63 0.35 20.34 -5.13
CA ASP A 63 0.77 20.27 -3.72
C ASP A 63 -0.27 19.56 -2.84
N ARG A 64 -1.55 19.89 -3.04
CA ARG A 64 -2.66 19.28 -2.30
C ARG A 64 -2.82 17.80 -2.65
N LEU A 65 -2.64 17.46 -3.93
CA LEU A 65 -2.64 16.08 -4.41
C LEU A 65 -1.54 15.27 -3.73
N TRP A 66 -0.29 15.74 -3.75
CA TRP A 66 0.83 15.02 -3.13
C TRP A 66 0.72 14.91 -1.61
N GLN A 67 0.26 15.97 -0.92
CA GLN A 67 -0.04 15.89 0.52
C GLN A 67 -1.13 14.84 0.83
N HIS A 68 -2.14 14.74 -0.04
CA HIS A 68 -3.17 13.71 0.08
C HIS A 68 -2.56 12.32 -0.13
N LEU A 69 -1.83 12.10 -1.22
CA LEU A 69 -1.21 10.80 -1.52
C LEU A 69 -0.24 10.35 -0.42
N GLU A 70 0.56 11.26 0.13
CA GLU A 70 1.42 10.98 1.27
C GLU A 70 0.61 10.45 2.46
N ARG A 71 -0.46 11.16 2.85
CA ARG A 71 -1.30 10.77 3.98
C ARG A 71 -2.03 9.44 3.76
N GLU A 72 -2.47 9.17 2.54
CA GLU A 72 -3.27 7.98 2.21
C GLU A 72 -2.42 6.72 2.00
N LEU A 73 -1.18 6.86 1.52
CA LEU A 73 -0.38 5.72 1.04
C LEU A 73 0.90 5.49 1.87
N TYR A 74 1.47 6.53 2.46
CA TYR A 74 2.77 6.47 3.11
C TYR A 74 2.67 6.50 4.63
N SER A 75 3.50 5.68 5.28
CA SER A 75 3.54 5.56 6.73
C SER A 75 4.97 5.72 7.23
N ALA A 76 5.36 6.96 7.53
CA ALA A 76 6.68 7.30 8.05
C ALA A 76 7.06 6.51 9.33
N ASP A 77 6.09 6.26 10.22
CA ASP A 77 6.32 5.50 11.45
C ASP A 77 6.70 4.04 11.17
N LEU A 78 6.02 3.39 10.22
CA LEU A 78 6.35 2.00 9.83
C LEU A 78 7.62 1.89 9.00
N GLU A 79 7.92 2.87 8.16
CA GLU A 79 9.19 2.87 7.42
C GLU A 79 10.39 2.98 8.39
N LYS A 80 10.27 3.78 9.44
CA LYS A 80 11.27 3.83 10.53
C LYS A 80 11.39 2.50 11.29
N LEU A 81 10.27 1.79 11.46
CA LEU A 81 10.25 0.50 12.13
C LEU A 81 10.70 -0.65 11.23
N ALA A 82 10.61 -0.51 9.90
CA ALA A 82 10.84 -1.58 8.93
C ALA A 82 12.16 -2.34 9.12
N PRO A 83 13.32 -1.71 9.37
CA PRO A 83 14.58 -2.42 9.60
C PRO A 83 14.58 -3.33 10.85
N HIS A 84 13.62 -3.11 11.75
CA HIS A 84 13.49 -3.80 13.03
C HIS A 84 12.30 -4.77 13.07
N LEU A 85 11.45 -4.80 12.04
CA LEU A 85 10.22 -5.59 12.02
C LEU A 85 10.48 -7.10 11.98
N TRP A 86 11.66 -7.56 11.56
CA TRP A 86 12.04 -8.98 11.59
C TRP A 86 12.05 -9.56 13.02
N MET A 87 12.26 -8.71 14.04
CA MET A 87 12.14 -9.11 15.45
C MET A 87 10.66 -9.29 15.88
N MET A 88 9.70 -8.85 15.07
CA MET A 88 8.30 -8.67 15.43
C MET A 88 7.33 -9.46 14.55
N SER A 89 7.71 -9.85 13.35
CA SER A 89 6.90 -10.62 12.42
C SER A 89 7.80 -11.43 11.50
N THR A 90 7.21 -12.44 10.86
CA THR A 90 7.89 -13.15 9.78
C THR A 90 8.21 -12.14 8.68
N GLN A 91 9.49 -12.02 8.33
CA GLN A 91 9.94 -11.20 7.20
C GLN A 91 9.55 -11.87 5.88
N SER A 92 8.28 -11.73 5.54
CA SER A 92 7.70 -12.22 4.31
C SER A 92 6.50 -11.36 3.96
N SER A 93 6.54 -10.77 2.76
CA SER A 93 5.41 -10.05 2.17
C SER A 93 4.20 -10.96 1.95
N ALA A 94 4.45 -12.26 1.70
CA ALA A 94 3.41 -13.28 1.56
C ALA A 94 2.79 -13.74 2.90
N ASN A 95 3.26 -13.25 4.06
CA ASN A 95 2.66 -13.53 5.37
C ASN A 95 1.36 -12.71 5.57
N ILE A 96 0.42 -12.87 4.63
CA ILE A 96 -0.89 -12.26 4.62
C ILE A 96 -1.90 -13.39 4.41
N SER A 97 -2.81 -13.53 5.37
CA SER A 97 -3.86 -14.54 5.27
C SER A 97 -4.98 -14.01 4.38
N PRO A 98 -5.45 -14.80 3.41
CA PRO A 98 -6.61 -14.43 2.60
C PRO A 98 -7.84 -14.15 3.47
N LEU A 99 -8.79 -13.37 2.95
CA LEU A 99 -9.95 -12.89 3.70
C LEU A 99 -10.78 -14.02 4.33
N HIS A 100 -11.02 -15.12 3.63
CA HIS A 100 -11.70 -16.30 4.17
C HIS A 100 -10.92 -16.90 5.35
N ARG A 101 -9.58 -16.89 5.32
CA ARG A 101 -8.75 -17.35 6.44
C ARG A 101 -8.77 -16.37 7.61
N GLN A 102 -8.97 -15.07 7.39
CA GLN A 102 -9.22 -14.13 8.49
C GLN A 102 -10.50 -14.53 9.26
N LYS A 103 -11.57 -14.90 8.54
CA LYS A 103 -12.80 -15.43 9.15
C LYS A 103 -12.55 -16.75 9.91
N VAL A 104 -11.78 -17.68 9.35
CA VAL A 104 -11.36 -18.93 10.06
C VAL A 104 -10.57 -18.63 11.34
N LYS A 105 -9.73 -17.60 11.33
CA LYS A 105 -9.00 -17.12 12.52
C LYS A 105 -9.89 -16.37 13.52
N ASN A 106 -11.21 -16.34 13.29
CA ASN A 106 -12.18 -15.56 14.05
C ASN A 106 -11.80 -14.07 14.16
N ARG A 107 -11.24 -13.52 13.08
CA ARG A 107 -10.92 -12.09 13.00
C ARG A 107 -12.01 -11.36 12.23
N ARG A 108 -12.54 -10.32 12.87
CA ARG A 108 -13.40 -9.32 12.23
C ARG A 108 -12.54 -8.37 11.41
N ILE A 109 -12.97 -8.12 10.19
CA ILE A 109 -12.36 -7.12 9.31
C ILE A 109 -12.88 -5.75 9.74
N ILE A 110 -11.97 -4.83 10.02
CA ILE A 110 -12.28 -3.46 10.39
C ILE A 110 -11.69 -2.53 9.34
N ILE A 111 -12.55 -1.77 8.66
CA ILE A 111 -12.12 -0.75 7.70
C ILE A 111 -11.30 0.33 8.41
N THR A 112 -10.18 0.72 7.81
CA THR A 112 -9.36 1.86 8.24
C THR A 112 -8.93 2.67 7.03
N GLU A 113 -8.96 3.99 7.11
CA GLU A 113 -8.33 4.83 6.07
C GLU A 113 -6.86 5.14 6.37
N ASP A 114 -6.39 4.86 7.58
CA ASP A 114 -5.00 5.10 7.98
C ASP A 114 -4.06 4.01 7.43
N PRO A 115 -3.09 4.34 6.54
CA PRO A 115 -2.14 3.35 6.01
C PRO A 115 -1.29 2.70 7.11
N ARG A 116 -1.14 3.37 8.27
CA ARG A 116 -0.43 2.84 9.44
C ARG A 116 -1.06 1.58 10.01
N LEU A 117 -2.38 1.41 9.83
CA LEU A 117 -3.13 0.30 10.39
C LEU A 117 -3.38 -0.83 9.38
N HIS A 118 -3.10 -0.61 8.10
CA HIS A 118 -3.29 -1.64 7.08
C HIS A 118 -2.52 -2.92 7.42
N LEU A 119 -3.23 -4.06 7.48
CA LEU A 119 -2.75 -5.39 7.90
C LEU A 119 -2.24 -5.47 9.34
N VAL A 120 -2.60 -4.51 10.19
CA VAL A 120 -2.35 -4.60 11.62
C VAL A 120 -3.52 -5.37 12.26
N TRP A 121 -3.22 -6.31 13.13
CA TRP A 121 -4.23 -7.07 13.87
C TRP A 121 -4.02 -7.00 15.38
N VAL A 122 -5.13 -7.11 16.10
CA VAL A 122 -5.18 -7.12 17.56
C VAL A 122 -6.35 -7.97 18.01
N ASP A 123 -6.09 -8.92 18.91
CA ASP A 123 -7.12 -9.82 19.46
C ASP A 123 -7.93 -10.49 18.31
N ASP A 124 -9.24 -10.23 18.23
CA ASP A 124 -10.18 -10.74 17.23
C ASP A 124 -10.38 -9.80 16.04
N LYS A 125 -9.47 -8.86 15.78
CA LYS A 125 -9.65 -7.80 14.77
C LYS A 125 -8.44 -7.71 13.85
N ILE A 126 -8.70 -7.47 12.57
CA ILE A 126 -7.69 -7.05 11.59
C ILE A 126 -8.16 -5.77 10.91
N PHE A 127 -7.27 -4.79 10.84
CA PHE A 127 -7.53 -3.53 10.16
C PHE A 127 -7.10 -3.64 8.70
N ILE A 128 -8.02 -3.35 7.79
CA ILE A 128 -7.77 -3.38 6.34
C ILE A 128 -8.23 -2.05 5.75
N LYS A 129 -7.37 -1.47 4.92
CA LYS A 129 -7.68 -0.22 4.20
C LYS A 129 -8.28 -0.57 2.85
N PRO A 130 -9.47 -0.05 2.50
CA PRO A 130 -10.09 -0.28 1.19
C PRO A 130 -9.18 0.16 0.04
N LEU A 131 -9.28 -0.52 -1.09
CA LEU A 131 -8.50 -0.25 -2.29
C LEU A 131 -9.01 1.03 -2.97
N PRO A 132 -8.22 2.13 -3.00
CA PRO A 132 -8.68 3.38 -3.60
C PRO A 132 -8.86 3.23 -5.11
N PRO A 133 -9.95 3.76 -5.71
CA PRO A 133 -10.23 3.60 -7.13
C PRO A 133 -9.13 4.15 -8.06
N TYR A 134 -8.40 5.18 -7.64
CA TYR A 134 -7.32 5.76 -8.46
C TYR A 134 -6.12 4.81 -8.61
N LEU A 135 -5.87 3.89 -7.66
CA LEU A 135 -4.81 2.89 -7.80
C LEU A 135 -5.14 1.80 -8.84
N LEU A 136 -6.40 1.73 -9.28
CA LEU A 136 -6.87 0.81 -10.30
C LEU A 136 -6.74 1.38 -11.72
N SER A 137 -6.28 2.62 -11.86
CA SER A 137 -6.11 3.30 -13.15
C SER A 137 -4.66 3.29 -13.60
N HIS A 138 -4.40 2.80 -14.81
CA HIS A 138 -3.08 2.81 -15.40
C HIS A 138 -2.53 4.23 -15.59
N ALA A 139 -3.38 5.16 -16.02
CA ALA A 139 -3.00 6.56 -16.22
C ALA A 139 -2.53 7.22 -14.92
N PHE A 140 -3.12 6.87 -13.77
CA PHE A 140 -2.64 7.34 -12.47
C PHE A 140 -1.18 6.93 -12.21
N TRP A 141 -0.83 5.67 -12.48
CA TRP A 141 0.54 5.19 -12.29
C TRP A 141 1.51 5.80 -13.29
N ALA A 142 1.11 5.90 -14.56
CA ALA A 142 1.97 6.33 -15.65
C ALA A 142 2.24 7.84 -15.64
N GLU A 143 1.24 8.65 -15.32
CA GLU A 143 1.31 10.10 -15.53
C GLU A 143 1.37 10.90 -14.23
N ILE A 144 0.85 10.36 -13.12
CA ILE A 144 0.76 11.08 -11.84
C ILE A 144 1.80 10.56 -10.85
N LEU A 145 1.93 9.24 -10.70
CA LEU A 145 2.76 8.64 -9.65
C LEU A 145 4.20 8.34 -10.08
N GLN A 146 4.56 8.58 -11.34
CA GLN A 146 5.95 8.41 -11.77
C GLN A 146 6.87 9.46 -11.13
N PRO A 147 8.02 9.05 -10.54
CA PRO A 147 9.02 9.98 -10.04
C PRO A 147 9.64 10.81 -11.17
N CYS A 148 9.94 12.09 -10.92
CA CYS A 148 10.78 12.91 -11.78
C CYS A 148 12.24 12.93 -11.26
N SER A 149 13.14 13.73 -11.83
CA SER A 149 14.60 13.70 -11.57
C SER A 149 15.11 14.70 -10.51
N THR A 150 14.33 15.04 -9.49
CA THR A 150 14.61 16.08 -8.47
C THR A 150 14.65 15.51 -7.04
N THR A 151 15.10 16.29 -6.05
CA THR A 151 15.11 15.87 -4.63
C THR A 151 13.72 15.66 -4.04
N ALA A 152 12.72 16.42 -4.49
CA ALA A 152 11.31 16.14 -4.19
C ALA A 152 10.89 14.74 -4.66
N ASP A 153 11.59 14.19 -5.65
CA ASP A 153 11.26 12.90 -6.22
C ASP A 153 11.72 11.72 -5.37
N GLN A 154 12.65 11.90 -4.42
CA GLN A 154 12.96 10.82 -3.46
C GLN A 154 11.75 10.50 -2.57
N HIS A 155 11.07 11.53 -2.06
CA HIS A 155 9.88 11.36 -1.24
C HIS A 155 8.70 10.84 -2.07
N ARG A 156 8.48 11.39 -3.28
CA ARG A 156 7.47 10.88 -4.21
C ARG A 156 7.72 9.42 -4.60
N THR A 157 8.99 9.05 -4.79
CA THR A 157 9.40 7.65 -5.00
C THR A 157 9.03 6.79 -3.81
N ALA A 158 9.27 7.24 -2.58
CA ALA A 158 8.87 6.49 -1.39
C ALA A 158 7.34 6.30 -1.31
N ILE A 159 6.55 7.31 -1.67
CA ILE A 159 5.09 7.22 -1.77
C ILE A 159 4.69 6.21 -2.86
N ALA A 160 5.31 6.27 -4.04
CA ALA A 160 5.04 5.35 -5.14
C ALA A 160 5.36 3.89 -4.77
N LEU A 161 6.50 3.65 -4.12
CA LEU A 161 6.90 2.34 -3.60
C LEU A 161 5.92 1.83 -2.53
N ALA A 162 5.43 2.71 -1.66
CA ALA A 162 4.41 2.36 -0.67
C ALA A 162 3.08 2.02 -1.34
N ALA A 163 2.67 2.76 -2.36
CA ALA A 163 1.47 2.48 -3.15
C ALA A 163 1.55 1.11 -3.85
N ARG A 164 2.71 0.76 -4.42
CA ARG A 164 2.95 -0.55 -5.05
C ARG A 164 2.81 -1.68 -4.03
N GLY A 165 3.45 -1.52 -2.89
CA GLY A 165 3.37 -2.50 -1.80
C GLY A 165 1.96 -2.67 -1.28
N PHE A 166 1.22 -1.57 -1.11
CA PHE A 166 -0.19 -1.57 -0.76
C PHE A 166 -1.03 -2.34 -1.79
N LEU A 167 -0.89 -2.03 -3.08
CA LEU A 167 -1.64 -2.69 -4.14
C LEU A 167 -1.37 -4.21 -4.16
N ARG A 168 -0.11 -4.60 -3.98
CA ARG A 168 0.28 -6.01 -3.89
C ARG A 168 -0.39 -6.75 -2.75
N THR A 169 -0.67 -6.10 -1.61
CA THR A 169 -1.34 -6.80 -0.50
C THR A 169 -2.69 -7.40 -0.90
N TYR A 170 -3.39 -6.79 -1.86
CA TYR A 170 -4.68 -7.26 -2.33
C TYR A 170 -4.61 -8.56 -3.11
N SER A 171 -3.48 -8.89 -3.76
CA SER A 171 -3.30 -10.20 -4.39
C SER A 171 -3.09 -11.32 -3.37
N HIS A 172 -2.66 -10.99 -2.15
CA HIS A 172 -2.57 -11.94 -1.04
C HIS A 172 -3.87 -12.03 -0.24
N LEU A 173 -4.60 -10.92 -0.07
CA LEU A 173 -5.89 -10.88 0.63
C LEU A 173 -6.97 -11.62 -0.17
N ILE A 174 -7.00 -11.46 -1.49
CA ILE A 174 -8.04 -12.00 -2.36
C ILE A 174 -7.43 -13.04 -3.30
N ARG A 175 -7.54 -14.32 -2.94
CA ARG A 175 -6.95 -15.43 -3.69
C ARG A 175 -7.98 -16.35 -4.35
N HIS A 176 -9.20 -16.35 -3.82
CA HIS A 176 -10.30 -17.14 -4.32
C HIS A 176 -11.52 -16.26 -4.56
N GLU A 177 -12.46 -16.74 -5.37
CA GLU A 177 -13.74 -16.05 -5.59
C GLU A 177 -14.54 -15.85 -4.30
N SER A 178 -14.39 -16.73 -3.30
CA SER A 178 -14.96 -16.51 -1.96
C SER A 178 -14.34 -15.31 -1.25
N ASP A 179 -13.03 -15.09 -1.39
CA ASP A 179 -12.38 -13.88 -0.87
C ASP A 179 -12.87 -12.63 -1.60
N PHE A 180 -13.06 -12.72 -2.91
CA PHE A 180 -13.55 -11.62 -3.73
C PHE A 180 -14.95 -11.20 -3.28
N ARG A 181 -15.86 -12.16 -3.04
CA ARG A 181 -17.18 -11.89 -2.47
C ARG A 181 -17.09 -11.28 -1.07
N ILE A 182 -16.21 -11.79 -0.20
CA ILE A 182 -15.97 -11.17 1.12
C ILE A 182 -15.48 -9.73 0.95
N ALA A 183 -14.59 -9.46 -0.01
CA ALA A 183 -14.09 -8.10 -0.24
C ALA A 183 -15.19 -7.14 -0.71
N LEU A 184 -16.16 -7.61 -1.50
CA LEU A 184 -17.34 -6.84 -1.87
C LEU A 184 -18.24 -6.57 -0.66
N ASP A 185 -18.57 -7.62 0.10
CA ASP A 185 -19.44 -7.54 1.28
C ASP A 185 -18.87 -6.58 2.35
N GLU A 186 -17.55 -6.63 2.56
CA GLU A 186 -16.81 -5.81 3.51
C GLU A 186 -16.37 -4.46 2.91
N GLN A 187 -16.80 -4.12 1.68
CA GLN A 187 -16.51 -2.86 0.98
C GLN A 187 -15.01 -2.53 0.85
N LEU A 188 -14.17 -3.56 0.67
CA LEU A 188 -12.72 -3.43 0.54
C LEU A 188 -12.28 -3.10 -0.89
N ILE A 189 -13.10 -3.40 -1.89
CA ILE A 189 -12.85 -3.05 -3.29
C ILE A 189 -13.95 -2.13 -3.82
N PRO A 190 -13.63 -1.22 -4.76
CA PRO A 190 -14.64 -0.36 -5.37
C PRO A 190 -15.70 -1.21 -6.06
N HIS A 191 -16.96 -1.03 -5.70
CA HIS A 191 -18.09 -1.60 -6.41
C HIS A 191 -19.16 -0.51 -6.56
N PRO A 192 -19.94 -0.54 -7.66
CA PRO A 192 -20.95 0.47 -7.89
C PRO A 192 -22.08 0.28 -6.85
N PRO A 193 -22.65 1.37 -6.30
CA PRO A 193 -23.75 1.24 -5.37
C PRO A 193 -24.94 0.57 -6.06
N VAL A 194 -25.44 -0.51 -5.44
CA VAL A 194 -26.54 -1.37 -5.94
C VAL A 194 -27.83 -0.60 -6.29
N PHE A 195 -27.96 0.65 -5.85
CA PHE A 195 -29.15 1.47 -6.01
C PHE A 195 -29.04 2.60 -7.06
N THR A 196 -27.91 2.76 -7.75
CA THR A 196 -27.82 3.74 -8.83
C THR A 196 -28.13 3.09 -10.17
N SER A 197 -29.37 3.23 -10.62
CA SER A 197 -29.84 2.90 -11.98
C SER A 197 -29.37 3.90 -13.05
N THR A 198 -28.49 4.84 -12.70
CA THR A 198 -27.78 5.70 -13.65
C THR A 198 -26.52 5.00 -14.17
N PRO A 199 -26.32 4.90 -15.49
CA PRO A 199 -25.18 4.22 -16.13
C PRO A 199 -23.88 5.04 -16.06
N SER A 200 -23.65 5.77 -14.96
CA SER A 200 -22.60 6.80 -14.88
C SER A 200 -21.34 6.36 -14.12
N SER A 201 -21.24 5.10 -13.70
CA SER A 201 -20.01 4.56 -13.11
C SER A 201 -19.64 3.21 -13.75
N ASP A 202 -18.78 3.26 -14.78
CA ASP A 202 -18.24 2.13 -15.56
C ASP A 202 -17.38 1.13 -14.76
N ILE A 203 -17.39 1.18 -13.43
CA ILE A 203 -16.55 0.33 -12.58
C ILE A 203 -17.35 -0.92 -12.21
N SER A 204 -17.49 -1.87 -13.14
CA SER A 204 -18.01 -3.21 -12.86
C SER A 204 -16.87 -4.21 -12.76
N ILE A 205 -16.30 -4.33 -11.55
CA ILE A 205 -15.21 -5.28 -11.29
C ILE A 205 -15.81 -6.68 -11.09
N THR A 206 -15.47 -7.61 -11.97
CA THR A 206 -15.80 -9.04 -11.84
C THR A 206 -14.65 -9.81 -11.19
N TRP A 207 -14.91 -11.04 -10.72
CA TRP A 207 -13.86 -11.91 -10.21
C TRP A 207 -12.76 -12.15 -11.24
N THR A 208 -13.13 -12.48 -12.49
CA THR A 208 -12.17 -12.77 -13.56
C THR A 208 -11.26 -11.57 -13.84
N THR A 209 -11.84 -10.38 -14.05
CA THR A 209 -11.06 -9.16 -14.29
C THR A 209 -10.14 -8.82 -13.11
N PHE A 210 -10.61 -9.05 -11.87
CA PHE A 210 -9.81 -8.80 -10.68
C PHE A 210 -8.68 -9.83 -10.52
N ALA A 211 -8.92 -11.09 -10.87
CA ALA A 211 -7.91 -12.15 -10.87
C ALA A 211 -6.81 -11.88 -11.90
N ASP A 212 -7.15 -11.48 -13.12
CA ASP A 212 -6.19 -11.11 -14.16
C ASP A 212 -5.34 -9.91 -13.73
N PHE A 213 -5.99 -8.88 -13.19
CA PHE A 213 -5.35 -7.70 -12.61
C PHE A 213 -4.35 -8.05 -11.50
N THR A 214 -4.77 -8.82 -10.50
CA THR A 214 -3.91 -9.18 -9.36
C THR A 214 -2.81 -10.18 -9.71
N ALA A 215 -3.03 -11.03 -10.72
CA ALA A 215 -1.98 -11.90 -11.27
C ALA A 215 -0.86 -11.05 -11.90
N SER A 216 -1.22 -10.03 -12.69
CA SER A 216 -0.24 -9.10 -13.25
C SER A 216 0.52 -8.33 -12.16
N VAL A 217 -0.19 -7.76 -11.18
CA VAL A 217 0.42 -7.05 -10.03
C VAL A 217 1.42 -7.95 -9.29
N SER A 218 1.04 -9.20 -9.01
CA SER A 218 1.90 -10.14 -8.29
C SER A 218 3.16 -10.51 -9.06
N SER A 219 3.09 -10.54 -10.40
CA SER A 219 4.23 -10.85 -11.26
C SER A 219 5.19 -9.66 -11.42
N LEU A 220 4.68 -8.43 -11.38
CA LEU A 220 5.45 -7.21 -11.65
C LEU A 220 5.93 -6.48 -10.39
N VAL A 221 5.29 -6.70 -9.23
CA VAL A 221 5.62 -6.04 -7.97
C VAL A 221 6.32 -7.00 -7.01
N ASN A 222 7.65 -6.96 -7.00
CA ASN A 222 8.50 -7.75 -6.10
C ASN A 222 8.93 -6.95 -4.85
N ASP A 223 9.55 -7.63 -3.88
CA ASP A 223 9.99 -7.03 -2.60
C ASP A 223 11.04 -5.92 -2.76
N ALA A 224 11.80 -5.90 -3.87
CA ALA A 224 12.76 -4.83 -4.16
C ALA A 224 12.08 -3.57 -4.73
N SER A 225 10.82 -3.68 -5.16
CA SER A 225 10.05 -2.61 -5.81
C SER A 225 8.93 -2.04 -4.91
N VAL A 226 9.07 -2.17 -3.59
CA VAL A 226 8.09 -1.69 -2.60
C VAL A 226 8.78 -1.00 -1.42
N SER A 227 8.03 -0.24 -0.63
CA SER A 227 8.57 0.37 0.60
C SER A 227 8.84 -0.68 1.68
N GLY A 228 9.68 -0.35 2.65
CA GLY A 228 10.16 -1.30 3.67
C GLY A 228 9.03 -1.90 4.50
N ARG A 229 7.94 -1.15 4.75
CA ARG A 229 6.74 -1.68 5.42
C ARG A 229 6.17 -2.91 4.73
N TYR A 230 6.15 -2.94 3.40
CA TYR A 230 5.48 -3.97 2.61
C TYR A 230 6.37 -5.19 2.33
N ALA A 231 7.62 -5.20 2.80
CA ALA A 231 8.40 -6.44 2.96
C ALA A 231 7.83 -7.37 4.06
N TYR A 232 6.89 -6.87 4.86
CA TYR A 232 6.21 -7.61 5.91
C TYR A 232 4.69 -7.61 5.65
N GLY A 233 4.05 -8.76 5.78
CA GLY A 233 2.60 -8.88 5.71
C GLY A 233 1.88 -8.37 6.96
N GLU A 234 1.18 -9.28 7.63
CA GLU A 234 0.43 -8.99 8.86
C GLU A 234 1.34 -8.61 10.03
N LEU A 235 0.97 -7.54 10.75
CA LEU A 235 1.67 -7.09 11.96
C LEU A 235 0.76 -7.14 13.19
N ARG A 236 1.29 -7.60 14.31
CA ARG A 236 0.55 -7.61 15.58
C ARG A 236 0.68 -6.27 16.29
N LEU A 237 -0.45 -5.62 16.60
CA LEU A 237 -0.46 -4.29 17.23
C LEU A 237 0.26 -4.26 18.58
N SER A 238 0.17 -5.34 19.38
CA SER A 238 0.86 -5.40 20.67
C SER A 238 2.38 -5.35 20.52
N ARG A 239 2.93 -5.94 19.46
CA ARG A 239 4.36 -5.86 19.14
C ARG A 239 4.71 -4.46 18.67
N LEU A 240 3.93 -3.88 17.75
CA LEU A 240 4.13 -2.49 17.31
C LEU A 240 4.10 -1.49 18.48
N ASN A 241 3.15 -1.61 19.41
CA ASN A 241 3.05 -0.74 20.59
C ASN A 241 4.25 -0.88 21.55
N PHE A 242 4.78 -2.09 21.71
CA PHE A 242 5.97 -2.30 22.54
C PHE A 242 7.19 -1.56 21.95
N TYR A 243 7.40 -1.67 20.64
CA TYR A 243 8.58 -1.12 19.99
C TYR A 243 8.44 0.34 19.56
N ALA A 244 7.22 0.87 19.43
CA ALA A 244 7.01 2.31 19.28
C ALA A 244 7.61 3.11 20.44
N LYS A 245 7.64 2.52 21.65
CA LYS A 245 8.31 3.13 22.81
C LYS A 245 9.82 3.27 22.61
N LEU A 246 10.43 2.26 21.97
CA LEU A 246 11.87 2.16 21.79
C LEU A 246 12.35 2.99 20.59
N PHE A 247 11.65 2.91 19.45
CA PHE A 247 12.13 3.50 18.19
C PHE A 247 11.40 4.78 17.77
N LEU A 248 10.14 4.97 18.19
CA LEU A 248 9.34 6.15 17.85
C LEU A 248 9.22 7.14 19.01
N ARG A 249 9.78 6.83 20.20
CA ARG A 249 9.67 7.60 21.45
C ARG A 249 8.21 7.96 21.81
N ARG A 250 7.24 7.14 21.39
CA ARG A 250 5.81 7.30 21.67
C ARG A 250 5.32 6.15 22.54
N PHE A 251 4.47 6.42 23.53
CA PHE A 251 3.94 5.38 24.43
C PHE A 251 3.09 4.32 23.71
N TYR A 252 2.44 4.69 22.60
CA TYR A 252 1.59 3.81 21.79
C TYR A 252 1.71 4.20 20.30
N TYR A 253 1.78 3.19 19.42
CA TYR A 253 1.65 3.36 17.97
C TYR A 253 0.19 3.71 17.60
N GLN A 254 -0.75 2.99 18.20
CA GLN A 254 -2.17 3.32 18.22
C GLN A 254 -2.70 3.04 19.63
N ARG A 255 -3.43 4.00 20.22
CA ARG A 255 -4.04 3.82 21.56
C ARG A 255 -5.08 2.69 21.48
N ARG A 256 -4.97 1.68 22.35
CA ARG A 256 -6.05 0.71 22.56
C ARG A 256 -7.21 1.44 23.22
N PHE A 257 -8.42 1.34 22.68
CA PHE A 257 -9.60 1.82 23.40
C PHE A 257 -9.73 1.04 24.73
N PRO A 258 -10.09 1.68 25.85
CA PRO A 258 -10.00 1.08 27.21
C PRO A 258 -10.93 -0.11 27.50
N GLN A 259 -11.80 -0.51 26.56
CA GLN A 259 -12.92 -1.43 26.82
C GLN A 259 -12.52 -2.88 27.18
N TYR A 260 -11.22 -3.19 27.31
CA TYR A 260 -10.73 -4.51 27.73
C TYR A 260 -10.35 -4.61 29.22
N GLY A 261 -10.34 -3.51 29.97
CA GLY A 261 -10.15 -3.56 31.43
C GLY A 261 -11.26 -4.36 32.12
N THR A 262 -12.49 -4.25 31.62
CA THR A 262 -13.67 -4.93 32.16
C THR A 262 -13.72 -6.42 31.82
N TYR A 263 -13.17 -6.85 30.68
CA TYR A 263 -13.21 -8.27 30.28
C TYR A 263 -12.19 -9.12 31.05
N PHE A 264 -11.05 -8.55 31.48
CA PHE A 264 -10.07 -9.26 32.32
C PHE A 264 -10.25 -9.03 33.83
N ALA A 265 -10.93 -7.95 34.25
CA ALA A 265 -11.31 -7.77 35.65
C ALA A 265 -12.28 -8.86 36.15
N GLN A 266 -13.10 -9.44 35.25
CA GLN A 266 -13.99 -10.56 35.60
C GLN A 266 -13.27 -11.90 35.76
N PHE A 267 -12.04 -12.05 35.24
CA PHE A 267 -11.29 -13.32 35.35
C PHE A 267 -10.10 -13.25 36.34
N PHE A 268 -9.77 -12.08 36.90
CA PHE A 268 -8.61 -11.92 37.79
C PHE A 268 -8.84 -11.02 39.02
N ALA A 269 -9.98 -11.16 39.71
CA ALA A 269 -10.11 -10.66 41.08
C ALA A 269 -11.08 -11.53 41.91
N PRO A 270 -10.70 -12.04 43.10
CA PRO A 270 -9.36 -12.43 43.55
C PRO A 270 -9.30 -13.88 44.11
N ILE A 271 -8.21 -14.62 43.82
CA ILE A 271 -7.70 -15.62 44.77
C ILE A 271 -6.83 -14.83 45.76
N LEU A 272 -7.46 -14.26 46.78
CA LEU A 272 -6.85 -13.77 48.01
C LEU A 272 -7.99 -13.50 49.01
N SER A 273 -8.42 -14.56 49.69
CA SER A 273 -8.94 -14.57 51.07
C SER A 273 -8.85 -15.99 51.60
#